data_AF-A0A077X4U1-F1
#
_entry.id   AF-A0A077X4U1-F1
#
_cell.length_a   1.000
_cell.length_b   1.000
_cell.length_c   1.000
_cell.angle_alpha   90.00
_cell.angle_beta   90.00
_cell.angle_gamma   90.00
#
_symmetry.space_group_name_H-M   'P 1'
#
loop_
_entity.id
_entity.type
_entity.pdbx_description
1 polymer ?
#
loop_
_entity_poly.entity_id
_entity_poly.type
_entity_poly.pdbx_seq_one_letter_code
_entity_poly.pdbx_strand_id
1 'polypeptide(L)'
;MTTIQIENDRGETIVGLFEHRDIDANREKPRLVLIGHGVQGHKNYLFQRLLGEKLPYSSFRFDFRGNGDSTGTAGFGNIADDVEDYHTVAKYFENKGYEIWAVVGHSRGSTAGLKYATTCQKPLAHFVNVSGRYMMNDPQIFRNRPHFFEELDKKGYFEWKARRRDQYITLKMTREDVEKFTNWDNSHVARMPRATCMFTCHGLDDDVVPVYNAAMFSNIVPNHTLKLFPGANHNFIGKYEEIVQAILEYFEEHEKNAYEKARRMGQSTGLVIPRWIDVEGVKNFRDIGGWPVSDGKGYIRERFVFRCGHLVNVTPKGAEVLRQLNVVAAFDFRSHPEIQRQGIMADISGLTRYPSAIFSEADYSPAALASRWQGYFEGATGFPKVYMVILEKGGPQFRKIFLHMLENHSRDSTKSLIIHCTAGKDRTGVFIMLLYGLCGVDEEIIAREYAMSNLGYWEQDSELQAKADMLNVSIDDMRLVMSAPYLAMKETIRRVKEMHGSIEGYVRQHCGLTSDQIEALRDLLIVRIPFEERQLFRPKF
;
A
#
# COMPACT_ATOMS: atom_id res chain seq x y z
N MET A 1 -2.41 -11.45 -28.69
CA MET A 1 -1.03 -10.95 -28.59
C MET A 1 -0.72 -9.91 -29.65
N THR A 2 -0.18 -8.75 -29.27
CA THR A 2 0.30 -7.69 -30.17
C THR A 2 1.67 -7.21 -29.72
N THR A 3 2.61 -7.02 -30.65
CA THR A 3 3.91 -6.40 -30.34
C THR A 3 3.73 -4.89 -30.16
N ILE A 4 4.24 -4.34 -29.06
CA ILE A 4 4.23 -2.90 -28.78
C ILE A 4 5.67 -2.42 -28.64
N GLN A 5 5.93 -1.24 -29.20
CA GLN A 5 7.19 -0.50 -29.07
C GLN A 5 6.89 0.79 -28.30
N ILE A 6 7.65 1.04 -27.23
CA ILE A 6 7.48 2.20 -26.34
C ILE A 6 8.81 2.94 -26.31
N GLU A 7 8.82 4.20 -26.72
CA GLU A 7 10.02 5.04 -26.66
C GLU A 7 10.15 5.65 -25.25
N ASN A 8 11.33 5.56 -24.66
CA ASN A 8 11.64 6.21 -23.39
C ASN A 8 12.13 7.65 -23.61
N ASP A 9 12.31 8.41 -22.52
CA ASP A 9 12.73 9.81 -22.59
C ASP A 9 14.16 10.01 -23.14
N ARG A 10 14.91 8.92 -23.38
CA ARG A 10 16.26 8.92 -23.97
C ARG A 10 16.25 8.51 -25.46
N GLY A 11 15.08 8.33 -26.07
CA GLY A 11 14.93 7.89 -27.46
C GLY A 11 15.23 6.40 -27.68
N GLU A 12 15.30 5.60 -26.60
CA GLU A 12 15.47 4.15 -26.70
C GLU A 12 14.09 3.46 -26.74
N THR A 13 13.96 2.45 -27.59
CA THR A 13 12.74 1.67 -27.77
C THR A 13 12.72 0.43 -26.87
N ILE A 14 11.70 0.34 -26.02
CA ILE A 14 11.33 -0.83 -25.21
C ILE A 14 10.30 -1.65 -25.99
N VAL A 15 10.63 -2.91 -26.28
CA VAL A 15 9.80 -3.81 -27.09
C VAL A 15 9.18 -4.88 -26.19
N GLY A 16 7.87 -5.06 -26.31
CA GLY A 16 7.15 -6.07 -25.56
C GLY A 16 5.97 -6.67 -26.30
N LEU A 17 5.39 -7.71 -25.68
CA LEU A 17 4.24 -8.44 -26.18
C LEU A 17 3.06 -8.20 -25.23
N PHE A 18 2.01 -7.61 -25.78
CA PHE A 18 0.77 -7.31 -25.09
C PHE A 18 -0.25 -8.42 -25.33
N GLU A 19 -0.67 -9.08 -24.26
CA GLU A 19 -1.80 -10.01 -24.26
C GLU A 19 -3.01 -9.28 -23.71
N HIS A 20 -3.92 -8.88 -24.61
CA HIS A 20 -5.18 -8.28 -24.21
C HIS A 20 -6.13 -9.35 -23.65
N ARG A 21 -6.80 -9.00 -22.56
CA ARG A 21 -7.97 -9.68 -22.01
C ARG A 21 -9.06 -8.63 -21.85
N ASP A 22 -10.29 -9.02 -22.19
CA ASP A 22 -11.43 -8.13 -22.10
C ASP A 22 -11.61 -7.60 -20.67
N ILE A 23 -12.13 -6.39 -20.57
CA ILE A 23 -12.46 -5.76 -19.30
C ILE A 23 -13.50 -6.66 -18.60
N ASP A 24 -13.23 -7.06 -17.36
CA ASP A 24 -14.28 -7.59 -16.48
C ASP A 24 -15.42 -6.56 -16.48
N ALA A 25 -16.62 -6.95 -16.88
CA ALA A 25 -17.78 -6.07 -17.04
C ALA A 25 -18.09 -5.22 -15.79
N ASN A 26 -17.51 -5.59 -14.65
CA ASN A 26 -17.66 -4.91 -13.37
C ASN A 26 -16.50 -3.97 -12.99
N ARG A 27 -15.53 -3.71 -13.88
CA ARG A 27 -14.40 -2.79 -13.62
C ARG A 27 -14.39 -1.59 -14.55
N GLU A 28 -14.15 -0.41 -13.98
CA GLU A 28 -13.97 0.84 -14.74
C GLU A 28 -12.65 0.86 -15.54
N LYS A 29 -11.61 0.20 -15.04
CA LYS A 29 -10.29 0.13 -15.71
C LYS A 29 -9.82 -1.33 -15.87
N PRO A 30 -9.34 -1.73 -17.06
CA PRO A 30 -8.72 -3.04 -17.24
C PRO A 30 -7.43 -3.14 -16.42
N ARG A 31 -7.25 -4.28 -15.76
CA ARG A 31 -6.01 -4.59 -15.05
C ARG A 31 -4.93 -5.08 -16.00
N LEU A 32 -3.71 -4.62 -15.76
CA LEU A 32 -2.52 -5.04 -16.46
C LEU A 32 -1.48 -5.64 -15.49
N VAL A 33 -0.90 -6.76 -15.88
CA VAL A 33 0.27 -7.37 -15.22
C VAL A 33 1.52 -7.09 -16.05
N LEU A 34 2.50 -6.40 -15.46
CA LEU A 34 3.82 -6.23 -16.09
C LEU A 34 4.72 -7.42 -15.74
N ILE A 35 5.44 -7.95 -16.73
CA ILE A 35 6.29 -9.13 -16.55
C ILE A 35 7.72 -8.81 -17.00
N GLY A 36 8.66 -8.79 -16.05
CA GLY A 36 10.07 -8.49 -16.30
C GLY A 36 10.98 -9.72 -16.16
N HIS A 37 11.98 -9.81 -17.04
CA HIS A 37 12.91 -10.94 -17.09
C HIS A 37 14.19 -10.74 -16.25
N GLY A 38 14.94 -11.81 -16.01
CA GLY A 38 16.22 -11.76 -15.30
C GLY A 38 17.41 -11.32 -16.16
N VAL A 39 18.62 -11.41 -15.59
CA VAL A 39 19.88 -11.13 -16.30
C VAL A 39 20.02 -12.08 -17.50
N GLN A 40 20.49 -11.59 -18.65
CA GLN A 40 20.56 -12.31 -19.94
C GLN A 40 19.19 -12.79 -20.49
N GLY A 41 18.09 -12.46 -19.81
CA GLY A 41 16.77 -12.87 -20.22
C GLY A 41 16.25 -12.06 -21.40
N HIS A 42 15.07 -12.46 -21.84
CA HIS A 42 14.21 -11.71 -22.73
C HIS A 42 12.77 -12.08 -22.35
N LYS A 43 11.79 -11.36 -22.90
CA LYS A 43 10.35 -11.48 -22.62
C LYS A 43 9.73 -12.86 -22.83
N ASN A 44 10.45 -13.81 -23.46
CA ASN A 44 10.00 -15.19 -23.70
C ASN A 44 10.98 -16.26 -23.15
N TYR A 45 11.87 -15.91 -22.23
CA TYR A 45 13.01 -16.76 -21.85
C TYR A 45 12.63 -18.00 -21.00
N LEU A 46 11.84 -17.84 -19.94
CA LEU A 46 11.47 -18.92 -18.99
C LEU A 46 9.95 -19.08 -18.93
N PHE A 47 9.38 -19.03 -17.74
CA PHE A 47 7.94 -19.10 -17.48
C PHE A 47 7.16 -17.86 -17.98
N GLN A 48 7.83 -16.75 -18.34
CA GLN A 48 7.16 -15.48 -18.67
C GLN A 48 6.17 -15.60 -19.84
N ARG A 49 6.51 -16.40 -20.86
CA ARG A 49 5.60 -16.66 -21.99
C ARG A 49 4.35 -17.41 -21.51
N LEU A 50 4.55 -18.54 -20.82
CA LEU A 50 3.47 -19.37 -20.30
C LEU A 50 2.57 -18.60 -19.33
N LEU A 51 3.16 -17.73 -18.50
CA LEU A 51 2.43 -16.86 -17.59
C LEU A 51 1.56 -15.86 -18.36
N GLY A 52 2.12 -15.15 -19.34
CA GLY A 52 1.36 -14.21 -20.16
C GLY A 52 0.19 -14.87 -20.90
N GLU A 53 0.39 -16.10 -21.38
CA GLU A 53 -0.66 -16.90 -22.05
C GLU A 53 -1.78 -17.32 -21.08
N LYS A 54 -1.46 -17.69 -19.83
CA LYS A 54 -2.44 -18.22 -18.86
C LYS A 54 -3.08 -17.17 -17.94
N LEU A 55 -2.54 -15.96 -17.86
CA LEU A 55 -3.13 -14.92 -17.00
C LEU A 55 -4.57 -14.59 -17.46
N PRO A 56 -5.52 -14.49 -16.50
CA PRO A 56 -6.88 -14.05 -16.80
C PRO A 56 -6.96 -12.52 -16.97
N TYR A 57 -5.85 -11.81 -16.73
CA TYR A 57 -5.73 -10.36 -16.86
C TYR A 57 -4.94 -10.00 -18.12
N SER A 58 -5.10 -8.76 -18.60
CA SER A 58 -4.19 -8.27 -19.62
C SER A 58 -2.76 -8.31 -19.08
N SER A 59 -1.80 -8.65 -19.92
CA SER A 59 -0.39 -8.69 -19.50
C SER A 59 0.53 -8.07 -20.55
N PHE A 60 1.64 -7.50 -20.07
CA PHE A 60 2.69 -6.98 -20.92
C PHE A 60 4.04 -7.50 -20.44
N ARG A 61 4.64 -8.37 -21.24
CA ARG A 61 5.99 -8.88 -21.04
C ARG A 61 6.93 -8.18 -22.01
N PHE A 62 8.02 -7.63 -21.52
CA PHE A 62 8.88 -6.76 -22.31
C PHE A 62 10.35 -7.06 -22.07
N ASP A 63 11.17 -6.67 -23.06
CA ASP A 63 12.62 -6.70 -22.92
C ASP A 63 13.08 -5.39 -22.30
N PHE A 64 13.86 -5.46 -21.22
CA PHE A 64 14.57 -4.28 -20.71
C PHE A 64 15.50 -3.72 -21.79
N ARG A 65 15.79 -2.42 -21.72
CA ARG A 65 16.72 -1.78 -22.67
C ARG A 65 18.05 -2.52 -22.70
N GLY A 66 18.62 -2.63 -23.90
CA GLY A 66 19.82 -3.40 -24.18
C GLY A 66 19.62 -4.93 -24.22
N ASN A 67 18.42 -5.45 -24.00
CA ASN A 67 18.12 -6.89 -24.04
C ASN A 67 17.10 -7.21 -25.15
N GLY A 68 17.10 -8.47 -25.58
CA GLY A 68 16.12 -8.99 -26.55
C GLY A 68 16.01 -8.13 -27.80
N ASP A 69 14.81 -7.60 -28.05
CA ASP A 69 14.48 -6.75 -29.20
C ASP A 69 14.57 -5.25 -28.89
N SER A 70 14.69 -4.87 -27.61
CA SER A 70 14.81 -3.49 -27.18
C SER A 70 16.15 -2.87 -27.59
N THR A 71 16.14 -1.58 -27.89
CA THR A 71 17.38 -0.82 -28.18
C THR A 71 18.08 -0.45 -26.87
N GLY A 72 19.20 0.27 -26.95
CA GLY A 72 20.01 0.68 -25.79
C GLY A 72 21.21 -0.24 -25.54
N THR A 73 21.90 0.00 -24.43
CA THR A 73 23.16 -0.66 -24.07
C THR A 73 22.94 -1.75 -23.03
N ALA A 74 23.36 -2.97 -23.35
CA ALA A 74 23.34 -4.09 -22.40
C ALA A 74 24.34 -3.83 -21.27
N GLY A 75 23.97 -4.17 -20.03
CA GLY A 75 24.89 -4.10 -18.90
C GLY A 75 24.40 -4.94 -17.75
N PHE A 76 25.32 -5.59 -17.03
CA PHE A 76 25.02 -6.54 -15.95
C PHE A 76 24.34 -5.85 -14.74
N GLY A 77 24.85 -4.68 -14.36
CA GLY A 77 24.37 -3.86 -13.24
C GLY A 77 23.37 -2.74 -13.61
N ASN A 78 22.73 -2.77 -14.78
CA ASN A 78 21.82 -1.70 -15.24
C ASN A 78 20.43 -1.74 -14.54
N ILE A 79 20.39 -2.07 -13.25
CA ILE A 79 19.13 -2.17 -12.48
C ILE A 79 18.40 -0.83 -12.44
N ALA A 80 19.13 0.29 -12.31
CA ALA A 80 18.54 1.64 -12.36
C ALA A 80 17.80 1.90 -13.68
N ASP A 81 18.40 1.51 -14.80
CA ASP A 81 17.79 1.68 -16.12
C ASP A 81 16.55 0.77 -16.28
N ASP A 82 16.59 -0.45 -15.75
CA ASP A 82 15.41 -1.35 -15.74
C ASP A 82 14.25 -0.78 -14.90
N VAL A 83 14.56 -0.06 -13.82
CA VAL A 83 13.55 0.64 -13.00
C VAL A 83 12.89 1.75 -13.80
N GLU A 84 13.67 2.53 -14.54
CA GLU A 84 13.13 3.52 -15.48
C GLU A 84 12.23 2.85 -16.53
N ASP A 85 12.64 1.70 -17.08
CA ASP A 85 11.84 0.98 -18.07
C ASP A 85 10.49 0.53 -17.51
N TYR A 86 10.44 0.03 -16.26
CA TYR A 86 9.16 -0.25 -15.59
C TYR A 86 8.28 0.99 -15.50
N HIS A 87 8.84 2.16 -15.12
CA HIS A 87 8.08 3.41 -15.06
C HIS A 87 7.60 3.86 -16.43
N THR A 88 8.44 3.78 -17.46
CA THR A 88 8.09 4.11 -18.85
C THR A 88 6.94 3.24 -19.36
N VAL A 89 7.06 1.93 -19.18
CA VAL A 89 6.03 0.96 -19.59
C VAL A 89 4.73 1.16 -18.82
N ALA A 90 4.81 1.34 -17.49
CA ALA A 90 3.65 1.61 -16.65
C ALA A 90 2.89 2.86 -17.12
N LYS A 91 3.60 3.99 -17.27
CA LYS A 91 3.04 5.27 -17.73
C LYS A 91 2.36 5.14 -19.09
N TYR A 92 2.95 4.39 -20.02
CA TYR A 92 2.34 4.14 -21.34
C TYR A 92 0.96 3.49 -21.23
N PHE A 93 0.82 2.47 -20.40
CA PHE A 93 -0.45 1.74 -20.24
C PHE A 93 -1.45 2.49 -19.36
N GLU A 94 -1.00 3.22 -18.34
CA GLU A 94 -1.85 4.09 -17.52
C GLU A 94 -2.49 5.19 -18.38
N ASN A 95 -1.73 5.79 -19.30
CA ASN A 95 -2.25 6.76 -20.28
C ASN A 95 -3.28 6.15 -21.25
N LYS A 96 -3.28 4.82 -21.41
CA LYS A 96 -4.27 4.07 -22.18
C LYS A 96 -5.45 3.58 -21.32
N GLY A 97 -5.52 3.99 -20.06
CA GLY A 97 -6.61 3.68 -19.14
C GLY A 97 -6.46 2.37 -18.37
N TYR A 98 -5.32 1.68 -18.49
CA TYR A 98 -5.08 0.46 -17.70
C TYR A 98 -4.68 0.80 -16.27
N GLU A 99 -5.08 -0.05 -15.33
CA GLU A 99 -4.50 -0.10 -13.99
C GLU A 99 -3.30 -1.04 -14.00
N ILE A 100 -2.11 -0.55 -13.64
CA ILE A 100 -0.97 -1.42 -13.34
C ILE A 100 -1.25 -2.12 -12.02
N TRP A 101 -1.80 -3.33 -12.12
CA TRP A 101 -2.34 -4.05 -10.98
C TRP A 101 -1.27 -4.88 -10.28
N ALA A 102 -0.40 -5.52 -11.08
CA ALA A 102 0.67 -6.35 -10.57
C ALA A 102 1.95 -6.24 -11.39
N VAL A 103 3.08 -6.50 -10.74
CA VAL A 103 4.36 -6.77 -11.39
C VAL A 103 4.81 -8.17 -11.04
N VAL A 104 5.28 -8.92 -12.03
CA VAL A 104 5.94 -10.22 -11.87
C VAL A 104 7.36 -10.08 -12.37
N GLY A 105 8.32 -10.08 -11.45
CA GLY A 105 9.74 -10.05 -11.77
C GLY A 105 10.37 -11.43 -11.62
N HIS A 106 11.39 -11.70 -12.43
CA HIS A 106 12.33 -12.80 -12.22
C HIS A 106 13.75 -12.26 -11.99
N SER A 107 14.44 -12.74 -10.95
CA SER A 107 15.85 -12.43 -10.69
C SER A 107 16.10 -10.92 -10.67
N ARG A 108 16.95 -10.39 -11.56
CA ARG A 108 17.16 -8.94 -11.72
C ARG A 108 15.87 -8.16 -12.02
N GLY A 109 14.95 -8.72 -12.82
CA GLY A 109 13.65 -8.13 -13.06
C GLY A 109 12.81 -8.00 -11.79
N SER A 110 13.00 -8.87 -10.80
CA SER A 110 12.44 -8.70 -9.45
C SER A 110 13.10 -7.54 -8.72
N THR A 111 14.43 -7.44 -8.74
CA THR A 111 15.17 -6.37 -8.05
C THR A 111 14.78 -4.98 -8.58
N ALA A 112 14.72 -4.81 -9.90
CA ALA A 112 14.21 -3.59 -10.52
C ALA A 112 12.72 -3.38 -10.24
N GLY A 113 11.91 -4.43 -10.36
CA GLY A 113 10.47 -4.37 -10.10
C GLY A 113 10.16 -3.95 -8.66
N LEU A 114 10.93 -4.42 -7.68
CA LEU A 114 10.79 -4.06 -6.27
C LEU A 114 11.02 -2.57 -6.06
N LYS A 115 12.03 -2.00 -6.73
CA LYS A 115 12.28 -0.56 -6.66
C LYS A 115 11.15 0.22 -7.31
N TYR A 116 10.67 -0.20 -8.48
CA TYR A 116 9.48 0.37 -9.10
C TYR A 116 8.27 0.32 -8.16
N ALA A 117 7.97 -0.83 -7.55
CA ALA A 117 6.86 -1.00 -6.60
C ALA A 117 6.91 -0.06 -5.39
N THR A 118 8.11 0.35 -4.97
CA THR A 118 8.30 1.32 -3.87
C THR A 118 8.35 2.79 -4.31
N THR A 119 8.35 3.07 -5.60
CA THR A 119 8.51 4.41 -6.17
C THR A 119 7.41 4.80 -7.17
N CYS A 120 6.53 3.88 -7.54
CA CYS A 120 5.37 4.15 -8.38
C CYS A 120 4.38 5.09 -7.67
N GLN A 121 3.75 5.99 -8.42
CA GLN A 121 2.83 6.99 -7.87
C GLN A 121 1.63 6.35 -7.17
N LYS A 122 1.04 5.33 -7.80
CA LYS A 122 -0.01 4.50 -7.21
C LYS A 122 0.61 3.20 -6.71
N PRO A 123 0.39 2.81 -5.44
CA PRO A 123 0.84 1.50 -4.95
C PRO A 123 0.27 0.36 -5.79
N LEU A 124 1.12 -0.61 -6.13
CA LEU A 124 0.68 -1.86 -6.76
C LEU A 124 -0.21 -2.64 -5.79
N ALA A 125 -1.24 -3.31 -6.29
CA ALA A 125 -2.00 -4.26 -5.49
C ALA A 125 -1.16 -5.51 -5.21
N HIS A 126 -0.37 -5.98 -6.19
CA HIS A 126 0.47 -7.17 -6.04
C HIS A 126 1.88 -6.99 -6.61
N PHE A 127 2.84 -7.60 -5.92
CA PHE A 127 4.19 -7.79 -6.44
C PHE A 127 4.58 -9.26 -6.32
N VAL A 128 4.96 -9.89 -7.43
CA VAL A 128 5.47 -11.27 -7.44
C VAL A 128 6.96 -11.24 -7.69
N ASN A 129 7.72 -11.68 -6.70
CA ASN A 129 9.17 -11.82 -6.72
C ASN A 129 9.55 -13.28 -6.98
N VAL A 130 10.05 -13.58 -8.19
CA VAL A 130 10.57 -14.93 -8.49
C VAL A 130 12.09 -14.91 -8.45
N SER A 131 12.71 -15.65 -7.53
CA SER A 131 14.16 -15.76 -7.38
C SER A 131 14.93 -14.43 -7.26
N GLY A 132 14.32 -13.38 -6.71
CA GLY A 132 15.00 -12.09 -6.52
C GLY A 132 16.06 -12.14 -5.42
N ARG A 133 17.09 -11.31 -5.56
CA ARG A 133 18.16 -11.17 -4.56
C ARG A 133 17.91 -9.94 -3.69
N TYR A 134 17.94 -10.11 -2.37
CA TYR A 134 17.87 -9.02 -1.41
C TYR A 134 19.28 -8.49 -1.10
N MET A 135 20.16 -9.36 -0.61
CA MET A 135 21.54 -9.05 -0.27
C MET A 135 22.42 -9.15 -1.52
N MET A 136 22.72 -8.01 -2.12
CA MET A 136 23.42 -7.92 -3.41
C MET A 136 24.93 -8.21 -3.31
N ASN A 137 25.54 -7.91 -2.18
CA ASN A 137 26.97 -8.09 -1.90
C ASN A 137 27.31 -9.45 -1.26
N ASP A 138 26.47 -10.46 -1.51
CA ASP A 138 26.59 -11.77 -0.90
C ASP A 138 27.88 -12.50 -1.34
N PRO A 139 28.70 -13.03 -0.40
CA PRO A 139 29.87 -13.84 -0.70
C PRO A 139 29.62 -15.01 -1.68
N GLN A 140 28.39 -15.51 -1.78
CA GLN A 140 28.04 -16.61 -2.68
C GLN A 140 28.28 -16.27 -4.17
N ILE A 141 28.11 -15.00 -4.57
CA ILE A 141 28.42 -14.56 -5.94
C ILE A 141 29.88 -14.90 -6.28
N PHE A 142 30.77 -14.74 -5.31
CA PHE A 142 32.20 -15.02 -5.44
C PHE A 142 32.50 -16.53 -5.34
N ARG A 143 31.82 -17.26 -4.45
CA ARG A 143 32.09 -18.69 -4.22
C ARG A 143 31.64 -19.60 -5.37
N ASN A 144 30.50 -19.31 -5.99
CA ASN A 144 29.94 -20.21 -7.00
C ASN A 144 30.57 -20.01 -8.40
N ARG A 145 31.33 -18.93 -8.61
CA ARG A 145 31.91 -18.58 -9.91
C ARG A 145 33.37 -18.09 -9.81
N PRO A 146 34.28 -18.88 -9.20
CA PRO A 146 35.66 -18.46 -8.96
C PRO A 146 36.41 -18.11 -10.25
N HIS A 147 36.12 -18.82 -11.34
CA HIS A 147 36.74 -18.60 -12.65
C HIS A 147 36.53 -17.19 -13.21
N PHE A 148 35.35 -16.57 -12.99
CA PHE A 148 35.09 -15.21 -13.46
C PHE A 148 35.95 -14.16 -12.73
N PHE A 149 36.23 -14.39 -11.44
CA PHE A 149 37.08 -13.48 -10.66
C PHE A 149 38.56 -13.68 -10.96
N GLU A 150 38.99 -14.92 -11.22
CA GLU A 150 40.34 -15.16 -11.74
C GLU A 150 40.58 -14.45 -13.08
N GLU A 151 39.59 -14.44 -13.98
CA GLU A 151 39.67 -13.70 -15.23
C GLU A 151 39.66 -12.18 -15.01
N LEU A 152 38.84 -11.67 -14.08
CA LEU A 152 38.88 -10.25 -13.69
C LEU A 152 40.24 -9.83 -13.16
N ASP A 153 40.88 -10.65 -12.32
CA ASP A 153 42.19 -10.35 -11.75
C ASP A 153 43.30 -10.42 -12.81
N LYS A 154 43.21 -11.37 -13.75
CA LYS A 154 44.22 -11.58 -14.81
C LYS A 154 44.08 -10.62 -15.99
N LYS A 155 42.85 -10.32 -16.43
CA LYS A 155 42.54 -9.62 -17.69
C LYS A 155 41.82 -8.28 -17.49
N GLY A 156 41.34 -7.99 -16.28
CA GLY A 156 40.48 -6.84 -15.97
C GLY A 156 39.00 -7.03 -16.33
N TYR A 157 38.65 -8.15 -16.98
CA TYR A 157 37.28 -8.50 -17.35
C TYR A 157 37.10 -10.01 -17.50
N PHE A 158 35.86 -10.49 -17.39
CA PHE A 158 35.45 -11.80 -17.89
C PHE A 158 34.47 -11.66 -19.06
N GLU A 159 34.39 -12.68 -19.91
CA GLU A 159 33.45 -12.72 -21.03
C GLU A 159 32.10 -13.30 -20.62
N TRP A 160 31.01 -12.63 -21.01
CA TRP A 160 29.65 -12.99 -20.62
C TRP A 160 28.72 -13.01 -21.84
N LYS A 161 28.14 -14.18 -22.15
CA LYS A 161 27.26 -14.34 -23.30
C LYS A 161 25.83 -13.88 -22.97
N ALA A 162 25.23 -13.05 -23.82
CA ALA A 162 23.85 -12.58 -23.71
C ALA A 162 23.11 -12.75 -25.05
N ARG A 163 21.79 -12.99 -25.02
CA ARG A 163 20.98 -13.10 -26.25
C ARG A 163 20.41 -11.74 -26.66
N ARG A 164 20.56 -11.36 -27.92
CA ARG A 164 20.04 -10.12 -28.54
C ARG A 164 19.57 -10.40 -29.96
N ARG A 165 18.31 -10.08 -30.28
CA ARG A 165 17.70 -10.27 -31.62
C ARG A 165 18.03 -11.64 -32.25
N ASP A 166 17.77 -12.71 -31.50
CA ASP A 166 18.05 -14.11 -31.89
C ASP A 166 19.53 -14.49 -32.11
N GLN A 167 20.48 -13.65 -31.71
CA GLN A 167 21.91 -13.93 -31.72
C GLN A 167 22.50 -13.90 -30.31
N TYR A 168 23.59 -14.65 -30.07
CA TYR A 168 24.37 -14.53 -28.85
C TYR A 168 25.50 -13.52 -29.07
N ILE A 169 25.54 -12.48 -28.22
CA ILE A 169 26.65 -11.52 -28.14
C ILE A 169 27.49 -11.82 -26.90
N THR A 170 28.80 -11.57 -26.96
CA THR A 170 29.69 -11.66 -25.80
C THR A 170 29.99 -10.25 -25.30
N LEU A 171 29.66 -9.99 -24.03
CA LEU A 171 29.94 -8.75 -23.33
C LEU A 171 31.19 -8.93 -22.45
N LYS A 172 32.03 -7.91 -22.36
CA LYS A 172 33.17 -7.88 -21.43
C LYS A 172 32.72 -7.24 -20.13
N MET A 173 32.69 -8.01 -19.06
CA MET A 173 32.25 -7.55 -17.75
C MET A 173 33.47 -7.20 -16.90
N THR A 174 33.53 -5.94 -16.50
CA THR A 174 34.63 -5.39 -15.71
C THR A 174 34.34 -5.47 -14.21
N ARG A 175 35.33 -5.14 -13.38
CA ARG A 175 35.12 -5.02 -11.93
C ARG A 175 34.08 -3.96 -11.59
N GLU A 176 34.08 -2.85 -12.31
CA GLU A 176 33.11 -1.76 -12.14
C GLU A 176 31.68 -2.26 -12.40
N ASP A 177 31.46 -3.10 -13.41
CA ASP A 177 30.14 -3.69 -13.70
C ASP A 177 29.63 -4.58 -12.57
N VAL A 178 30.54 -5.38 -11.97
CA VAL A 178 30.22 -6.25 -10.83
C VAL A 178 29.96 -5.41 -9.58
N GLU A 179 30.75 -4.37 -9.33
CA GLU A 179 30.56 -3.43 -8.22
C GLU A 179 29.23 -2.68 -8.37
N LYS A 180 28.90 -2.19 -9.57
CA LYS A 180 27.61 -1.54 -9.86
C LYS A 180 26.43 -2.45 -9.51
N PHE A 181 26.51 -3.75 -9.82
CA PHE A 181 25.47 -4.72 -9.46
C PHE A 181 25.43 -5.02 -7.96
N THR A 182 26.59 -5.29 -7.34
CA THR A 182 26.68 -5.71 -5.93
C THR A 182 26.42 -4.57 -4.94
N ASN A 183 26.65 -3.32 -5.35
CA ASN A 183 26.35 -2.12 -4.56
C ASN A 183 24.89 -1.65 -4.66
N TRP A 184 24.05 -2.33 -5.45
CA TRP A 184 22.63 -2.00 -5.51
C TRP A 184 21.96 -2.20 -4.14
N ASP A 185 21.24 -1.18 -3.67
CA ASP A 185 20.58 -1.18 -2.38
C ASP A 185 19.12 -1.63 -2.50
N ASN A 186 18.76 -2.68 -1.75
CA ASN A 186 17.38 -3.17 -1.60
C ASN A 186 16.71 -2.76 -0.28
N SER A 187 17.34 -1.92 0.54
CA SER A 187 16.77 -1.45 1.81
C SER A 187 15.42 -0.73 1.65
N HIS A 188 15.13 -0.18 0.46
CA HIS A 188 13.84 0.42 0.15
C HIS A 188 12.67 -0.54 0.29
N VAL A 189 12.89 -1.84 0.20
CA VAL A 189 11.84 -2.85 0.33
C VAL A 189 11.20 -2.84 1.72
N ALA A 190 11.89 -2.36 2.77
CA ALA A 190 11.29 -2.11 4.08
C ALA A 190 10.18 -1.04 4.06
N ARG A 191 10.15 -0.21 3.00
CA ARG A 191 9.13 0.81 2.75
C ARG A 191 8.08 0.35 1.74
N MET A 192 8.01 -0.95 1.42
CA MET A 192 6.97 -1.50 0.56
C MET A 192 5.59 -1.00 1.04
N PRO A 193 4.78 -0.38 0.16
CA PRO A 193 3.47 0.10 0.56
C PRO A 193 2.67 -1.03 1.20
N ARG A 194 2.04 -0.76 2.35
CA ARG A 194 1.23 -1.79 3.05
C ARG A 194 0.03 -2.26 2.23
N ALA A 195 -0.38 -1.48 1.23
CA ALA A 195 -1.42 -1.85 0.26
C ALA A 195 -0.93 -2.87 -0.78
N THR A 196 0.38 -3.07 -0.91
CA THR A 196 0.98 -4.02 -1.85
C THR A 196 1.14 -5.38 -1.19
N CYS A 197 0.49 -6.39 -1.77
CA CYS A 197 0.65 -7.79 -1.37
C CYS A 197 1.84 -8.40 -2.12
N MET A 198 2.89 -8.79 -1.40
CA MET A 198 4.06 -9.41 -2.01
C MET A 198 3.98 -10.94 -1.96
N PHE A 199 4.27 -11.58 -3.08
CA PHE A 199 4.42 -13.04 -3.16
C PHE A 199 5.84 -13.36 -3.62
N THR A 200 6.61 -14.08 -2.82
CA THR A 200 7.93 -14.56 -3.23
C THR A 200 7.89 -16.05 -3.52
N CYS A 201 8.38 -16.40 -4.70
CA CYS A 201 8.61 -17.78 -5.11
C CYS A 201 10.10 -18.02 -5.24
N HIS A 202 10.62 -19.04 -4.56
CA HIS A 202 12.05 -19.35 -4.59
C HIS A 202 12.29 -20.85 -4.66
N GLY A 203 13.19 -21.28 -5.55
CA GLY A 203 13.58 -22.68 -5.67
C GLY A 203 14.56 -23.09 -4.58
N LEU A 204 14.38 -24.27 -3.97
CA LEU A 204 15.30 -24.76 -2.93
C LEU A 204 16.68 -25.16 -3.46
N ASP A 205 16.77 -25.45 -4.76
CA ASP A 205 18.01 -25.81 -5.45
C ASP A 205 18.58 -24.62 -6.25
N ASP A 206 18.21 -23.38 -5.86
CA ASP A 206 18.74 -22.16 -6.46
C ASP A 206 20.23 -21.98 -6.09
N ASP A 207 21.09 -22.24 -7.06
CA ASP A 207 22.54 -22.11 -6.99
C ASP A 207 23.05 -20.71 -7.41
N VAL A 208 22.14 -19.83 -7.82
CA VAL A 208 22.46 -18.46 -8.19
C VAL A 208 22.16 -17.53 -7.03
N VAL A 209 20.92 -17.52 -6.52
CA VAL A 209 20.47 -16.66 -5.42
C VAL A 209 20.14 -17.54 -4.20
N PRO A 210 20.82 -17.36 -3.05
CA PRO A 210 20.60 -18.22 -1.90
C PRO A 210 19.18 -18.08 -1.37
N VAL A 211 18.56 -19.21 -1.00
CA VAL A 211 17.17 -19.30 -0.52
C VAL A 211 16.86 -18.34 0.64
N TYR A 212 17.82 -18.05 1.53
CA TYR A 212 17.57 -17.11 2.64
C TYR A 212 17.28 -15.67 2.19
N ASN A 213 17.62 -15.29 0.96
CA ASN A 213 17.20 -13.99 0.41
C ASN A 213 15.67 -13.90 0.30
N ALA A 214 15.01 -15.01 -0.02
CA ALA A 214 13.55 -15.10 -0.03
C ALA A 214 12.96 -14.85 1.37
N ALA A 215 13.63 -15.37 2.41
CA ALA A 215 13.25 -15.15 3.80
C ALA A 215 13.52 -13.70 4.26
N MET A 216 14.58 -13.05 3.77
CA MET A 216 14.83 -11.63 4.07
C MET A 216 13.69 -10.75 3.57
N PHE A 217 13.16 -11.00 2.36
CA PHE A 217 11.97 -10.31 1.87
C PHE A 217 10.74 -10.56 2.76
N SER A 218 10.47 -11.82 3.13
CA SER A 218 9.30 -12.15 3.95
C SER A 218 9.36 -11.56 5.35
N ASN A 219 10.55 -11.42 5.91
CA ASN A 219 10.73 -10.87 7.25
C ASN A 219 10.61 -9.34 7.29
N ILE A 220 10.87 -8.67 6.16
CA ILE A 220 10.94 -7.20 6.06
C ILE A 220 9.63 -6.62 5.53
N VAL A 221 8.95 -7.31 4.61
CA VAL A 221 7.71 -6.83 4.00
C VAL A 221 6.52 -7.31 4.82
N PRO A 222 5.72 -6.39 5.41
CA PRO A 222 4.65 -6.79 6.33
C PRO A 222 3.54 -7.61 5.68
N ASN A 223 3.24 -7.38 4.40
CA ASN A 223 2.20 -8.08 3.64
C ASN A 223 2.86 -9.00 2.61
N HIS A 224 3.38 -10.13 3.09
CA HIS A 224 4.20 -11.04 2.31
C HIS A 224 3.73 -12.48 2.43
N THR A 225 3.77 -13.21 1.31
CA THR A 225 3.60 -14.66 1.23
C THR A 225 4.85 -15.25 0.59
N LEU A 226 5.46 -16.24 1.25
CA LEU A 226 6.63 -16.96 0.74
C LEU A 226 6.24 -18.39 0.35
N LYS A 227 6.54 -18.80 -0.88
CA LYS A 227 6.45 -20.18 -1.35
C LYS A 227 7.82 -20.67 -1.80
N LEU A 228 8.29 -21.73 -1.16
CA LEU A 228 9.52 -22.42 -1.51
C LEU A 228 9.19 -23.65 -2.37
N PHE A 229 9.95 -23.87 -3.44
CA PHE A 229 9.71 -24.95 -4.40
C PHE A 229 10.82 -26.00 -4.30
N PRO A 230 10.53 -27.19 -3.74
CA PRO A 230 11.47 -28.30 -3.72
C PRO A 230 11.91 -28.71 -5.13
N GLY A 231 13.21 -28.94 -5.32
CA GLY A 231 13.76 -29.39 -6.61
C GLY A 231 13.82 -28.32 -7.70
N ALA A 232 13.43 -27.07 -7.42
CA ALA A 232 13.49 -25.99 -8.40
C ALA A 232 14.83 -25.25 -8.31
N ASN A 233 15.47 -25.04 -9.45
CA ASN A 233 16.66 -24.19 -9.58
C ASN A 233 16.29 -22.72 -9.80
N HIS A 234 17.30 -21.84 -9.93
CA HIS A 234 17.11 -20.40 -10.12
C HIS A 234 16.11 -20.01 -11.23
N ASN A 235 16.11 -20.80 -12.29
CA ASN A 235 15.36 -20.56 -13.51
C ASN A 235 14.07 -21.38 -13.56
N PHE A 236 13.76 -22.21 -12.57
CA PHE A 236 12.61 -23.13 -12.55
C PHE A 236 12.54 -24.09 -13.77
N ILE A 237 13.69 -24.48 -14.33
CA ILE A 237 13.73 -25.37 -15.51
C ILE A 237 13.02 -26.70 -15.19
N GLY A 238 12.08 -27.10 -16.04
CA GLY A 238 11.25 -28.30 -15.84
C GLY A 238 10.08 -28.12 -14.85
N LYS A 239 9.89 -26.91 -14.31
CA LYS A 239 8.85 -26.56 -13.32
C LYS A 239 8.08 -25.28 -13.68
N TYR A 240 8.06 -24.89 -14.96
CA TYR A 240 7.38 -23.66 -15.41
C TYR A 240 5.88 -23.69 -15.15
N GLU A 241 5.23 -24.82 -15.37
CA GLU A 241 3.81 -25.01 -15.10
C GLU A 241 3.52 -24.86 -13.60
N GLU A 242 4.39 -25.39 -12.75
CA GLU A 242 4.25 -25.35 -11.29
C GLU A 242 4.32 -23.92 -10.75
N ILE A 243 5.31 -23.13 -11.20
CA ILE A 243 5.44 -21.73 -10.79
C ILE A 243 4.32 -20.85 -11.37
N VAL A 244 3.92 -21.07 -12.63
CA VAL A 244 2.79 -20.33 -13.23
C VAL A 244 1.50 -20.64 -12.49
N GLN A 245 1.24 -21.90 -12.19
CA GLN A 245 0.06 -22.32 -11.44
C GLN A 245 0.03 -21.67 -10.04
N ALA A 246 1.16 -21.66 -9.33
CA ALA A 246 1.25 -21.00 -8.02
C ALA A 246 0.97 -19.49 -8.07
N ILE A 247 1.43 -18.80 -9.12
CA ILE A 247 1.16 -17.37 -9.32
C ILE A 247 -0.33 -17.13 -9.62
N LEU A 248 -0.95 -17.98 -10.43
CA LEU A 248 -2.38 -17.89 -10.76
C LEU A 248 -3.24 -18.16 -9.52
N GLU A 249 -2.93 -19.21 -8.75
CA GLU A 249 -3.60 -19.52 -7.48
C GLU A 249 -3.49 -18.36 -6.50
N TYR A 250 -2.29 -17.77 -6.36
CA TYR A 250 -2.08 -16.59 -5.53
C TYR A 250 -2.99 -15.42 -5.93
N PHE A 251 -3.09 -15.11 -7.24
CA PHE A 251 -3.98 -14.06 -7.72
C PHE A 251 -5.46 -14.40 -7.55
N GLU A 252 -5.85 -15.65 -7.79
CA GLU A 252 -7.22 -16.13 -7.68
C GLU A 252 -7.72 -16.12 -6.23
N GLU A 253 -6.90 -16.60 -5.28
CA GLU A 253 -7.18 -16.52 -3.84
C GLU A 253 -7.35 -15.06 -3.40
N HIS A 254 -6.55 -14.16 -3.96
CA HIS A 254 -6.62 -12.74 -3.66
C HIS A 254 -7.89 -12.06 -4.20
N GLU A 255 -8.55 -12.60 -5.23
CA GLU A 255 -9.84 -12.11 -5.74
C GLU A 255 -11.06 -12.78 -5.08
N LYS A 256 -10.98 -14.08 -4.77
CA LYS A 256 -12.16 -14.86 -4.34
C LYS A 256 -12.61 -14.58 -2.92
N ASN A 257 -11.69 -14.30 -1.99
CA ASN A 257 -12.02 -14.27 -0.57
C ASN A 257 -11.22 -13.21 0.19
N ALA A 258 -11.52 -11.94 -0.12
CA ALA A 258 -10.90 -10.78 0.53
C ALA A 258 -11.01 -10.83 2.07
N TYR A 259 -12.08 -11.43 2.60
CA TYR A 259 -12.33 -11.60 4.04
C TYR A 259 -11.41 -12.63 4.72
N GLU A 260 -11.32 -13.87 4.22
CA GLU A 260 -10.40 -14.86 4.81
C GLU A 260 -8.94 -14.42 4.65
N LYS A 261 -8.62 -13.75 3.54
CA LYS A 261 -7.30 -13.15 3.32
C LYS A 261 -7.03 -12.06 4.36
N ALA A 262 -7.96 -11.13 4.58
CA ALA A 262 -7.92 -10.13 5.64
C ALA A 262 -7.71 -10.71 7.04
N ARG A 263 -8.13 -11.97 7.26
CA ARG A 263 -7.98 -12.72 8.52
C ARG A 263 -6.67 -13.51 8.62
N ARG A 264 -6.10 -13.98 7.51
CA ARG A 264 -4.90 -14.85 7.45
C ARG A 264 -3.60 -14.12 7.10
N MET A 265 -3.68 -12.95 6.47
CA MET A 265 -2.52 -12.10 6.21
C MET A 265 -1.83 -11.74 7.53
N GLY A 266 -0.52 -11.96 7.60
CA GLY A 266 0.30 -11.68 8.80
C GLY A 266 0.66 -12.88 9.68
N GLN A 267 0.51 -14.13 9.22
CA GLN A 267 0.85 -15.33 10.02
C GLN A 267 2.33 -15.77 9.99
N SER A 268 3.26 -14.98 9.47
CA SER A 268 4.70 -15.23 9.67
C SER A 268 5.31 -14.19 10.62
N THR A 269 5.46 -14.60 11.89
CA THR A 269 6.28 -13.99 12.95
C THR A 269 5.88 -12.62 13.54
N GLY A 270 4.66 -12.14 13.29
CA GLY A 270 4.05 -11.06 14.06
C GLY A 270 2.68 -10.73 13.48
N LEU A 271 1.66 -10.50 14.31
CA LEU A 271 0.29 -10.19 13.88
C LEU A 271 0.27 -8.91 13.03
N VAL A 272 0.46 -9.03 11.70
CA VAL A 272 0.32 -7.93 10.75
C VAL A 272 -1.08 -8.01 10.14
N ILE A 273 -2.05 -7.38 10.78
CA ILE A 273 -3.37 -7.21 10.18
C ILE A 273 -3.23 -6.23 9.01
N PRO A 274 -3.58 -6.62 7.77
CA PRO A 274 -3.66 -5.69 6.66
C PRO A 274 -4.82 -4.75 6.95
N ARG A 275 -4.44 -3.51 7.29
CA ARG A 275 -5.38 -2.45 7.62
C ARG A 275 -5.98 -1.87 6.36
N TRP A 276 -5.19 -1.72 5.29
CA TRP A 276 -5.66 -1.24 4.00
C TRP A 276 -6.47 -2.31 3.31
N ILE A 277 -7.67 -1.93 2.90
CA ILE A 277 -8.55 -2.78 2.09
C ILE A 277 -8.91 -1.97 0.87
N ASP A 278 -8.71 -2.56 -0.30
CA ASP A 278 -9.08 -1.92 -1.57
C ASP A 278 -10.60 -1.92 -1.70
N VAL A 279 -11.18 -0.73 -1.59
CA VAL A 279 -12.60 -0.49 -1.86
C VAL A 279 -12.61 0.43 -3.07
N GLU A 280 -12.87 -0.15 -4.24
CA GLU A 280 -12.75 0.55 -5.52
C GLU A 280 -13.56 1.86 -5.51
N GLY A 281 -12.91 2.95 -5.93
CA GLY A 281 -13.46 4.31 -5.90
C GLY A 281 -13.35 5.04 -4.57
N VAL A 282 -12.88 4.38 -3.50
CA VAL A 282 -12.75 4.98 -2.16
C VAL A 282 -11.28 5.14 -1.79
N LYS A 283 -10.87 6.40 -1.60
CA LYS A 283 -9.53 6.72 -1.12
C LYS A 283 -9.44 6.52 0.41
N ASN A 284 -8.23 6.28 0.88
CA ASN A 284 -7.87 6.28 2.30
C ASN A 284 -8.58 5.22 3.17
N PHE A 285 -9.14 4.16 2.56
CA PHE A 285 -9.92 3.14 3.27
C PHE A 285 -9.04 2.16 4.05
N ARG A 286 -9.23 2.11 5.38
CA ARG A 286 -8.53 1.14 6.24
C ARG A 286 -9.25 0.84 7.54
N ASP A 287 -8.94 -0.31 8.11
CA ASP A 287 -9.30 -0.74 9.46
C ASP A 287 -8.47 -0.01 10.52
N ILE A 288 -9.13 0.39 11.60
CA ILE A 288 -8.46 0.98 12.77
C ILE A 288 -8.03 -0.11 13.77
N GLY A 289 -8.57 -1.32 13.67
CA GLY A 289 -8.29 -2.43 14.58
C GLY A 289 -6.92 -3.06 14.37
N GLY A 290 -6.40 -3.68 15.43
CA GLY A 290 -5.10 -4.34 15.48
C GLY A 290 -4.00 -3.55 16.19
N TRP A 291 -4.29 -2.37 16.75
CA TRP A 291 -3.29 -1.61 17.50
C TRP A 291 -3.27 -2.04 18.97
N PRO A 292 -2.09 -2.27 19.57
CA PRO A 292 -2.00 -2.68 20.95
C PRO A 292 -2.46 -1.55 21.88
N VAL A 293 -3.10 -1.92 22.99
CA VAL A 293 -3.30 -1.00 24.11
C VAL A 293 -2.04 -0.96 24.97
N SER A 294 -1.72 0.19 25.56
CA SER A 294 -0.43 0.45 26.22
C SER A 294 -0.14 -0.46 27.41
N ASP A 295 -1.18 -1.03 28.05
CA ASP A 295 -1.01 -1.94 29.18
C ASP A 295 -0.72 -3.40 28.78
N GLY A 296 -0.65 -3.68 27.46
CA GLY A 296 -0.35 -4.99 26.90
C GLY A 296 -1.44 -6.04 27.13
N LYS A 297 -2.62 -5.65 27.63
CA LYS A 297 -3.71 -6.60 27.92
C LYS A 297 -4.57 -6.93 26.70
N GLY A 298 -4.36 -6.26 25.56
CA GLY A 298 -5.18 -6.43 24.39
C GLY A 298 -4.78 -5.56 23.20
N TYR A 299 -5.68 -5.50 22.23
CA TYR A 299 -5.57 -4.66 21.06
C TYR A 299 -6.95 -4.17 20.59
N ILE A 300 -6.98 -3.11 19.78
CA ILE A 300 -8.23 -2.58 19.22
C ILE A 300 -8.86 -3.64 18.31
N ARG A 301 -10.15 -3.87 18.51
CA ARG A 301 -10.95 -4.84 17.77
C ARG A 301 -10.90 -4.59 16.27
N GLU A 302 -10.48 -5.62 15.55
CA GLU A 302 -10.40 -5.67 14.10
C GLU A 302 -11.78 -5.74 13.46
N ARG A 303 -11.86 -5.28 12.20
CA ARG A 303 -13.04 -5.39 11.33
C ARG A 303 -14.31 -4.88 12.00
N PHE A 304 -14.17 -3.85 12.82
CA PHE A 304 -15.30 -3.21 13.50
C PHE A 304 -15.45 -1.77 13.03
N VAL A 305 -14.39 -0.97 13.10
CA VAL A 305 -14.40 0.42 12.67
C VAL A 305 -13.41 0.62 11.53
N PHE A 306 -13.94 1.07 10.38
CA PHE A 306 -13.15 1.50 9.24
C PHE A 306 -13.14 3.02 9.17
N ARG A 307 -12.06 3.57 8.61
CA ARG A 307 -11.96 4.99 8.23
C ARG A 307 -11.65 5.11 6.75
N CYS A 308 -12.19 6.13 6.10
CA CYS A 308 -11.91 6.40 4.69
C CYS A 308 -12.17 7.85 4.30
N GLY A 309 -11.79 8.20 3.06
CA GLY A 309 -12.29 9.39 2.38
C GLY A 309 -13.77 9.26 2.02
N HIS A 310 -14.32 10.24 1.30
CA HIS A 310 -15.73 10.21 0.94
C HIS A 310 -16.09 9.00 0.06
N LEU A 311 -17.31 8.50 0.23
CA LEU A 311 -17.84 7.34 -0.49
C LEU A 311 -18.57 7.70 -1.81
N VAL A 312 -18.45 8.95 -2.29
CA VAL A 312 -19.15 9.42 -3.51
C VAL A 312 -18.85 8.55 -4.73
N ASN A 313 -17.58 8.19 -4.93
CA ASN A 313 -17.13 7.50 -6.13
C ASN A 313 -17.09 5.98 -5.95
N VAL A 314 -17.71 5.44 -4.89
CA VAL A 314 -17.71 4.00 -4.65
C VAL A 314 -18.37 3.29 -5.82
N THR A 315 -17.65 2.36 -6.44
CA THR A 315 -18.16 1.60 -7.59
C THR A 315 -19.05 0.44 -7.12
N PRO A 316 -19.79 -0.24 -8.01
CA PRO A 316 -20.51 -1.46 -7.65
C PRO A 316 -19.61 -2.55 -7.03
N LYS A 317 -18.34 -2.65 -7.47
CA LYS A 317 -17.36 -3.56 -6.88
C LYS A 317 -16.92 -3.11 -5.50
N GLY A 318 -16.66 -1.81 -5.31
CA GLY A 318 -16.41 -1.23 -3.99
C GLY A 318 -17.57 -1.48 -3.02
N ALA A 319 -18.81 -1.32 -3.49
CA ALA A 319 -20.02 -1.60 -2.70
C ALA A 319 -20.14 -3.09 -2.32
N GLU A 320 -19.77 -4.02 -3.20
CA GLU A 320 -19.66 -5.45 -2.86
C GLU A 320 -18.62 -5.68 -1.76
N VAL A 321 -17.44 -5.04 -1.83
CA VAL A 321 -16.44 -5.14 -0.75
C VAL A 321 -17.01 -4.62 0.58
N LEU A 322 -17.72 -3.49 0.58
CA LEU A 322 -18.36 -2.98 1.79
C LEU A 322 -19.40 -3.95 2.37
N ARG A 323 -20.17 -4.63 1.50
CA ARG A 323 -21.11 -5.70 1.92
C ARG A 323 -20.38 -6.91 2.50
N GLN A 324 -19.29 -7.34 1.90
CA GLN A 324 -18.46 -8.45 2.40
C GLN A 324 -17.79 -8.14 3.74
N LEU A 325 -17.45 -6.87 3.98
CA LEU A 325 -16.98 -6.36 5.27
C LEU A 325 -18.11 -6.15 6.28
N ASN A 326 -19.36 -6.46 5.89
CA ASN A 326 -20.57 -6.28 6.69
C ASN A 326 -20.68 -4.86 7.25
N VAL A 327 -20.35 -3.86 6.45
CA VAL A 327 -20.50 -2.45 6.83
C VAL A 327 -21.98 -2.09 6.79
N VAL A 328 -22.53 -1.76 7.96
CA VAL A 328 -23.96 -1.45 8.12
C VAL A 328 -24.24 0.03 8.36
N ALA A 329 -23.23 0.80 8.77
CA ALA A 329 -23.35 2.21 9.09
C ALA A 329 -22.17 3.02 8.54
N ALA A 330 -22.44 4.18 7.94
CA ALA A 330 -21.42 5.15 7.52
C ALA A 330 -21.72 6.53 8.10
N PHE A 331 -20.86 7.02 8.98
CA PHE A 331 -20.96 8.34 9.60
C PHE A 331 -20.20 9.37 8.77
N ASP A 332 -20.96 10.30 8.17
CA ASP A 332 -20.44 11.30 7.24
C ASP A 332 -20.25 12.65 7.95
N PHE A 333 -19.00 13.00 8.25
CA PHE A 333 -18.63 14.27 8.89
C PHE A 333 -18.60 15.47 7.94
N ARG A 334 -18.94 15.30 6.66
CA ARG A 334 -19.00 16.40 5.70
C ARG A 334 -20.18 17.33 6.01
N SER A 335 -19.94 18.63 5.82
CA SER A 335 -20.97 19.65 5.95
C SER A 335 -21.89 19.67 4.72
N HIS A 336 -23.02 20.37 4.83
CA HIS A 336 -23.96 20.53 3.72
C HIS A 336 -23.30 21.13 2.46
N PRO A 337 -22.47 22.20 2.54
CA PRO A 337 -21.76 22.74 1.37
C PRO A 337 -20.81 21.73 0.69
N GLU A 338 -20.12 20.88 1.48
CA GLU A 338 -19.26 19.84 0.91
C GLU A 338 -20.08 18.80 0.15
N ILE A 339 -21.23 18.41 0.70
CA ILE A 339 -22.14 17.44 0.09
C ILE A 339 -22.78 18.01 -1.17
N GLN A 340 -23.19 19.28 -1.18
CA GLN A 340 -23.72 19.92 -2.39
C GLN A 340 -22.69 19.93 -3.53
N ARG A 341 -21.42 20.21 -3.21
CA ARG A 341 -20.35 20.28 -4.20
C ARG A 341 -19.91 18.90 -4.71
N GLN A 342 -19.84 17.91 -3.82
CA GLN A 342 -19.23 16.60 -4.13
C GLN A 342 -20.26 15.51 -4.38
N GLY A 343 -21.49 15.65 -3.91
CA GLY A 343 -22.49 14.60 -3.88
C GLY A 343 -22.44 13.72 -2.63
N ILE A 344 -23.41 12.80 -2.59
CA ILE A 344 -23.54 11.74 -1.60
C ILE A 344 -23.11 10.40 -2.20
N MET A 345 -22.84 9.42 -1.33
CA MET A 345 -22.62 8.05 -1.76
C MET A 345 -23.86 7.46 -2.42
N ALA A 346 -23.65 6.50 -3.33
CA ALA A 346 -24.72 5.68 -3.87
C ALA A 346 -25.43 4.88 -2.77
N ASP A 347 -26.68 4.49 -3.03
CA ASP A 347 -27.42 3.60 -2.14
C ASP A 347 -26.82 2.19 -2.21
N ILE A 348 -26.39 1.67 -1.05
CA ILE A 348 -25.78 0.35 -0.92
C ILE A 348 -26.65 -0.46 0.04
N SER A 349 -27.24 -1.54 -0.48
CA SER A 349 -28.13 -2.39 0.31
C SER A 349 -27.48 -2.85 1.63
N GLY A 350 -28.17 -2.60 2.73
CA GLY A 350 -27.73 -2.92 4.09
C GLY A 350 -26.82 -1.89 4.76
N LEU A 351 -26.39 -0.84 4.05
CA LEU A 351 -25.54 0.24 4.57
C LEU A 351 -26.33 1.54 4.75
N THR A 352 -26.50 1.98 5.99
CA THR A 352 -27.16 3.25 6.31
C THR A 352 -26.16 4.38 6.45
N ARG A 353 -26.38 5.48 5.73
CA ARG A 353 -25.61 6.72 5.93
C ARG A 353 -26.21 7.55 7.06
N TYR A 354 -25.38 7.94 8.02
CA TYR A 354 -25.71 8.85 9.12
C TYR A 354 -25.04 10.21 8.88
N PRO A 355 -25.79 11.27 8.52
CA PRO A 355 -25.26 12.62 8.45
C PRO A 355 -24.78 13.05 9.85
N SER A 356 -23.50 13.41 9.97
CA SER A 356 -22.86 13.76 11.25
C SER A 356 -21.96 14.99 11.09
N ALA A 357 -22.44 15.99 10.33
CA ALA A 357 -21.68 17.19 10.01
C ALA A 357 -21.09 17.85 11.27
N ILE A 358 -19.76 18.00 11.29
CA ILE A 358 -19.03 18.68 12.38
C ILE A 358 -19.11 20.20 12.22
N PHE A 359 -19.09 20.67 10.98
CA PHE A 359 -19.19 22.09 10.63
C PHE A 359 -20.57 22.41 10.08
N SER A 360 -21.12 23.54 10.51
CA SER A 360 -22.36 24.13 10.01
C SER A 360 -22.13 24.93 8.72
N GLU A 361 -23.20 25.44 8.11
CA GLU A 361 -23.09 26.35 6.96
C GLU A 361 -22.40 27.68 7.33
N ALA A 362 -22.62 28.19 8.54
CA ALA A 362 -21.97 29.41 9.02
C ALA A 362 -20.43 29.27 9.08
N ASP A 363 -19.94 28.05 9.31
CA ASP A 363 -18.51 27.71 9.32
C ASP A 363 -17.89 27.67 7.91
N TYR A 364 -18.69 27.87 6.87
CA TYR A 364 -18.29 28.00 5.47
C TYR A 364 -18.36 29.45 4.96
N SER A 365 -18.60 30.44 5.84
CA SER A 365 -18.41 31.84 5.48
C SER A 365 -16.97 32.10 5.01
N PRO A 366 -16.73 33.06 4.09
CA PRO A 366 -15.38 33.35 3.59
C PRO A 366 -14.36 33.60 4.70
N ALA A 367 -14.76 34.29 5.77
CA ALA A 367 -13.90 34.56 6.93
C ALA A 367 -13.55 33.29 7.73
N ALA A 368 -14.53 32.42 7.99
CA ALA A 368 -14.31 31.16 8.70
C ALA A 368 -13.42 30.19 7.88
N LEU A 369 -13.63 30.14 6.57
CA LEU A 369 -12.78 29.39 5.66
C LEU A 369 -11.35 29.94 5.65
N ALA A 370 -11.17 31.25 5.49
CA ALA A 370 -9.85 31.88 5.50
C ALA A 370 -9.09 31.60 6.80
N SER A 371 -9.73 31.75 7.96
CA SER A 371 -9.12 31.45 9.27
C SER A 371 -8.71 29.98 9.40
N ARG A 372 -9.58 29.05 8.98
CA ARG A 372 -9.27 27.61 9.00
C ARG A 372 -8.11 27.26 8.08
N TRP A 373 -8.07 27.87 6.90
CA TRP A 373 -7.03 27.64 5.89
C TRP A 373 -5.68 28.18 6.35
N GLN A 374 -5.65 29.37 6.97
CA GLN A 374 -4.43 29.90 7.59
C GLN A 374 -3.85 28.94 8.62
N GLY A 375 -4.69 28.30 9.45
CA GLY A 375 -4.23 27.29 10.39
C GLY A 375 -3.52 26.10 9.73
N TYR A 376 -3.90 25.70 8.51
CA TYR A 376 -3.21 24.64 7.80
C TYR A 376 -1.90 25.11 7.14
N PHE A 377 -1.85 26.35 6.67
CA PHE A 377 -0.64 26.94 6.06
C PHE A 377 0.50 27.16 7.08
N GLU A 378 0.18 27.33 8.36
CA GLU A 378 1.17 27.34 9.44
C GLU A 378 1.80 25.95 9.70
N GLY A 379 1.37 24.90 8.99
CA GLY A 379 1.92 23.56 9.10
C GLY A 379 1.66 22.91 10.45
N ALA A 380 2.61 22.11 10.94
CA ALA A 380 2.41 21.24 12.10
C ALA A 380 1.97 21.98 13.40
N THR A 381 2.25 23.28 13.54
CA THR A 381 1.87 24.09 14.70
C THR A 381 0.45 24.69 14.58
N GLY A 382 -0.06 24.85 13.35
CA GLY A 382 -1.38 25.42 13.10
C GLY A 382 -2.49 24.38 12.97
N PHE A 383 -2.22 23.18 12.45
CA PHE A 383 -3.17 22.05 12.43
C PHE A 383 -3.86 21.79 13.79
N PRO A 384 -3.13 21.77 14.93
CA PRO A 384 -3.73 21.61 16.25
C PRO A 384 -4.79 22.67 16.58
N LYS A 385 -4.62 23.92 16.10
CA LYS A 385 -5.63 24.98 16.29
C LYS A 385 -6.94 24.60 15.59
N VAL A 386 -6.85 24.10 14.36
CA VAL A 386 -8.01 23.62 13.60
C VAL A 386 -8.65 22.41 14.28
N TYR A 387 -7.84 21.51 14.85
CA TYR A 387 -8.34 20.30 15.50
C TYR A 387 -9.05 20.60 16.81
N MET A 388 -8.62 21.65 17.53
CA MET A 388 -9.37 22.12 18.69
C MET A 388 -10.75 22.65 18.32
N VAL A 389 -10.91 23.33 17.16
CA VAL A 389 -12.24 23.75 16.67
C VAL A 389 -13.11 22.54 16.30
N ILE A 390 -12.52 21.48 15.72
CA ILE A 390 -13.22 20.21 15.46
C ILE A 390 -13.72 19.60 16.77
N LEU A 391 -12.91 19.59 17.82
CA LEU A 391 -13.28 19.08 19.14
C LEU A 391 -14.37 19.94 19.79
N GLU A 392 -14.28 21.26 19.72
CA GLU A 392 -15.30 22.16 20.27
C GLU A 392 -16.68 21.92 19.65
N LYS A 393 -16.75 21.77 18.32
CA LYS A 393 -18.01 21.58 17.60
C LYS A 393 -18.49 20.12 17.53
N GLY A 394 -17.56 19.17 17.61
CA GLY A 394 -17.81 17.76 17.30
C GLY A 394 -18.48 16.95 18.41
N GLY A 395 -18.39 17.40 19.67
CA GLY A 395 -18.87 16.66 20.85
C GLY A 395 -20.27 16.03 20.70
N PRO A 396 -21.30 16.79 20.27
CA PRO A 396 -22.65 16.24 20.06
C PRO A 396 -22.73 15.14 18.98
N GLN A 397 -21.93 15.23 17.92
CA GLN A 397 -21.93 14.20 16.87
C GLN A 397 -21.11 12.98 17.30
N PHE A 398 -19.97 13.18 17.96
CA PHE A 398 -19.17 12.09 18.51
C PHE A 398 -19.96 11.28 19.52
N ARG A 399 -20.75 11.93 20.39
CA ARG A 399 -21.71 11.28 21.29
C ARG A 399 -22.61 10.30 20.56
N LYS A 400 -23.27 10.74 19.48
CA LYS A 400 -24.22 9.90 18.74
C LYS A 400 -23.56 8.64 18.21
N ILE A 401 -22.32 8.75 17.73
CA ILE A 401 -21.56 7.60 17.22
C ILE A 401 -21.22 6.63 18.33
N PHE A 402 -20.72 7.13 19.48
CA PHE A 402 -20.43 6.31 20.64
C PHE A 402 -21.67 5.55 21.15
N LEU A 403 -22.82 6.23 21.23
CA LEU A 403 -24.07 5.57 21.63
C LEU A 403 -24.53 4.55 20.59
N HIS A 404 -24.43 4.88 19.30
CA HIS A 404 -24.77 3.92 18.24
C HIS A 404 -23.95 2.63 18.34
N MET A 405 -22.64 2.73 18.63
CA MET A 405 -21.79 1.57 18.85
C MET A 405 -22.30 0.69 19.99
N LEU A 406 -22.67 1.30 21.12
CA LEU A 406 -23.19 0.58 22.30
C LEU A 406 -24.57 -0.04 22.07
N GLU A 407 -25.44 0.65 21.33
CA GLU A 407 -26.83 0.25 21.11
C GLU A 407 -26.97 -0.83 20.03
N ASN A 408 -26.08 -0.86 19.03
CA ASN A 408 -26.25 -1.66 17.81
C ASN A 408 -25.19 -2.75 17.61
N HIS A 409 -24.16 -2.81 18.46
CA HIS A 409 -23.08 -3.78 18.35
C HIS A 409 -22.79 -4.47 19.66
N SER A 410 -22.38 -5.74 19.56
CA SER A 410 -21.86 -6.56 20.66
C SER A 410 -20.46 -7.05 20.32
N ARG A 411 -19.78 -7.67 21.30
CA ARG A 411 -18.44 -8.25 21.12
C ARG A 411 -18.37 -9.39 20.08
N ASP A 412 -19.51 -10.02 19.80
CA ASP A 412 -19.62 -11.09 18.79
C ASP A 412 -20.19 -10.59 17.47
N SER A 413 -20.63 -9.34 17.40
CA SER A 413 -21.20 -8.74 16.19
C SER A 413 -20.15 -8.67 15.08
N THR A 414 -20.47 -9.20 13.91
CA THR A 414 -19.63 -9.04 12.71
C THR A 414 -19.93 -7.74 11.96
N LYS A 415 -20.84 -6.90 12.47
CA LYS A 415 -21.25 -5.65 11.82
C LYS A 415 -20.18 -4.58 12.01
N SER A 416 -19.84 -3.93 10.91
CA SER A 416 -18.82 -2.89 10.83
C SER A 416 -19.43 -1.51 10.59
N LEU A 417 -18.68 -0.47 10.91
CA LEU A 417 -19.05 0.91 10.67
C LEU A 417 -17.90 1.70 10.04
N ILE A 418 -18.25 2.66 9.20
CA ILE A 418 -17.31 3.60 8.56
C ILE A 418 -17.43 4.96 9.25
N ILE A 419 -16.29 5.55 9.57
CA ILE A 419 -16.18 6.97 9.92
C ILE A 419 -15.43 7.68 8.79
N HIS A 420 -16.07 8.66 8.16
CA HIS A 420 -15.44 9.37 7.05
C HIS A 420 -15.73 10.87 7.04
N CYS A 421 -14.91 11.58 6.28
CA CYS A 421 -15.15 12.97 5.89
C CYS A 421 -14.81 13.10 4.40
N THR A 422 -14.28 14.24 3.96
CA THR A 422 -13.80 14.40 2.58
C THR A 422 -12.57 13.53 2.31
N ALA A 423 -11.49 13.75 3.07
CA ALA A 423 -10.23 13.01 2.90
C ALA A 423 -10.08 11.81 3.84
N GLY A 424 -10.95 11.69 4.85
CA GLY A 424 -10.77 10.70 5.91
C GLY A 424 -9.58 10.99 6.82
N LYS A 425 -9.13 12.25 6.87
CA LYS A 425 -7.90 12.68 7.56
C LYS A 425 -8.19 13.45 8.85
N ASP A 426 -8.68 14.69 8.76
CA ASP A 426 -8.76 15.61 9.90
C ASP A 426 -9.90 15.27 10.88
N ARG A 427 -11.15 15.54 10.51
CA ARG A 427 -12.34 15.24 11.33
C ARG A 427 -12.42 13.77 11.73
N THR A 428 -12.15 12.89 10.78
CA THR A 428 -12.07 11.45 11.01
C THR A 428 -10.92 11.13 11.96
N GLY A 429 -9.72 11.68 11.75
CA GLY A 429 -8.55 11.42 12.59
C GLY A 429 -8.72 11.90 14.03
N VAL A 430 -9.36 13.06 14.23
CA VAL A 430 -9.71 13.55 15.58
C VAL A 430 -10.67 12.59 16.28
N PHE A 431 -11.69 12.08 15.60
CA PHE A 431 -12.59 11.08 16.20
C PHE A 431 -11.86 9.76 16.51
N ILE A 432 -11.01 9.26 15.60
CA ILE A 432 -10.21 8.05 15.84
C ILE A 432 -9.22 8.25 17.00
N MET A 433 -8.63 9.44 17.14
CA MET A 433 -7.80 9.81 18.29
C MET A 433 -8.58 9.69 19.61
N LEU A 434 -9.85 10.13 19.65
CA LEU A 434 -10.71 9.96 20.82
C LEU A 434 -10.97 8.47 21.12
N LEU A 435 -11.35 7.67 20.12
CA LEU A 435 -11.58 6.22 20.27
C LEU A 435 -10.35 5.50 20.84
N TYR A 436 -9.18 5.74 20.26
CA TYR A 436 -7.93 5.13 20.71
C TYR A 436 -7.53 5.61 22.11
N GLY A 437 -7.70 6.90 22.40
CA GLY A 437 -7.43 7.46 23.72
C GLY A 437 -8.32 6.87 24.81
N LEU A 438 -9.61 6.61 24.51
CA LEU A 438 -10.50 5.89 25.43
C LEU A 438 -10.02 4.47 25.70
N CYS A 439 -9.47 3.79 24.68
CA CYS A 439 -8.96 2.42 24.79
C CYS A 439 -7.55 2.34 25.40
N GLY A 440 -6.89 3.46 25.70
CA GLY A 440 -5.53 3.47 26.25
C GLY A 440 -4.46 3.05 25.25
N VAL A 441 -4.64 3.35 23.96
CA VAL A 441 -3.59 3.18 22.94
C VAL A 441 -2.53 4.27 23.10
N ASP A 442 -1.26 3.91 22.89
CA ASP A 442 -0.13 4.82 23.01
C ASP A 442 -0.24 5.99 22.02
N GLU A 443 0.09 7.21 22.48
CA GLU A 443 0.00 8.40 21.65
C GLU A 443 0.88 8.34 20.40
N GLU A 444 2.01 7.63 20.47
CA GLU A 444 2.87 7.37 19.31
C GLU A 444 2.12 6.59 18.25
N ILE A 445 1.34 5.60 18.67
CA ILE A 445 0.53 4.79 17.77
C ILE A 445 -0.61 5.63 17.20
N ILE A 446 -1.28 6.44 18.02
CA ILE A 446 -2.36 7.34 17.57
C ILE A 446 -1.84 8.29 16.50
N ALA A 447 -0.72 8.96 16.75
CA ALA A 447 -0.14 9.92 15.80
C ALA A 447 0.39 9.25 14.53
N ARG A 448 0.98 8.04 14.63
CA ARG A 448 1.43 7.28 13.46
C ARG A 448 0.26 6.77 12.61
N GLU A 449 -0.82 6.29 13.23
CA GLU A 449 -2.02 5.88 12.51
C GLU A 449 -2.65 7.06 11.78
N TYR A 450 -2.75 8.22 12.44
CA TYR A 450 -3.20 9.44 11.79
C TYR A 450 -2.34 9.80 10.56
N ALA A 451 -1.01 9.76 10.72
CA ALA A 451 -0.05 10.05 9.65
C ALA A 451 -0.11 9.06 8.47
N MET A 452 -0.69 7.86 8.66
CA MET A 452 -0.97 6.94 7.54
C MET A 452 -1.94 7.53 6.51
N SER A 453 -2.65 8.61 6.83
CA SER A 453 -3.49 9.33 5.86
C SER A 453 -2.68 9.95 4.72
N ASN A 454 -1.37 10.23 4.92
CA ASN A 454 -0.45 10.63 3.83
C ASN A 454 -0.28 9.53 2.77
N LEU A 455 -0.50 8.26 3.16
CA LEU A 455 -0.36 7.11 2.26
C LEU A 455 -1.69 6.79 1.57
N GLY A 456 -2.81 7.01 2.25
CA GLY A 456 -4.11 6.57 1.77
C GLY A 456 -4.89 7.63 0.99
N TYR A 457 -4.67 8.92 1.26
CA TYR A 457 -5.32 9.99 0.51
C TYR A 457 -4.30 10.73 -0.34
N TRP A 458 -4.57 10.75 -1.65
CA TRP A 458 -3.76 11.45 -2.63
C TRP A 458 -4.67 12.08 -3.68
N GLU A 459 -4.17 13.13 -4.32
CA GLU A 459 -4.80 13.80 -5.46
C GLU A 459 -3.74 13.98 -6.55
N GLN A 460 -4.19 14.05 -7.80
CA GLN A 460 -3.25 14.29 -8.90
C GLN A 460 -2.68 15.70 -8.80
N ASP A 461 -1.43 15.90 -9.21
CA ASP A 461 -0.80 17.23 -9.18
C ASP A 461 -1.60 18.27 -10.01
N SER A 462 -2.26 17.85 -11.08
CA SER A 462 -3.18 18.71 -11.86
C SER A 462 -4.39 19.18 -11.05
N GLU A 463 -4.98 18.31 -10.24
CA GLU A 463 -6.09 18.65 -9.34
C GLU A 463 -5.63 19.56 -8.20
N LEU A 464 -4.43 19.31 -7.66
CA LEU A 464 -3.83 20.15 -6.63
C LEU A 464 -3.50 21.54 -7.17
N GLN A 465 -2.94 21.63 -8.38
CA GLN A 465 -2.64 22.90 -9.05
C GLN A 465 -3.92 23.71 -9.28
N ALA A 466 -4.98 23.10 -9.80
CA ALA A 466 -6.26 23.78 -10.01
C ALA A 466 -6.85 24.34 -8.70
N LYS A 467 -6.67 23.63 -7.57
CA LYS A 467 -7.06 24.14 -6.25
C LYS A 467 -6.15 25.28 -5.79
N ALA A 468 -4.84 25.14 -5.98
CA ALA A 468 -3.88 26.18 -5.64
C ALA A 468 -4.21 27.50 -6.35
N ASP A 469 -4.49 27.43 -7.65
CA ASP A 469 -4.88 28.58 -8.48
C ASP A 469 -6.19 29.20 -8.01
N MET A 470 -7.21 28.38 -7.72
CA MET A 470 -8.52 28.85 -7.20
C MET A 470 -8.39 29.62 -5.88
N LEU A 471 -7.40 29.27 -5.07
CA LEU A 471 -7.21 29.81 -3.73
C LEU A 471 -6.07 30.83 -3.64
N ASN A 472 -5.42 31.10 -4.78
CA ASN A 472 -4.28 32.00 -4.92
C ASN A 472 -3.15 31.69 -3.93
N VAL A 473 -2.79 30.40 -3.83
CA VAL A 473 -1.70 29.88 -2.99
C VAL A 473 -0.76 29.01 -3.82
N SER A 474 0.40 28.65 -3.27
CA SER A 474 1.31 27.74 -3.98
C SER A 474 0.81 26.30 -3.98
N ILE A 475 1.26 25.49 -4.94
CA ILE A 475 0.99 24.05 -4.93
C ILE A 475 1.57 23.37 -3.68
N ASP A 476 2.68 23.88 -3.14
CA ASP A 476 3.31 23.35 -1.93
C ASP A 476 2.49 23.65 -0.67
N ASP A 477 1.86 24.84 -0.62
CA ASP A 477 0.88 25.16 0.42
C ASP A 477 -0.32 24.19 0.37
N MET A 478 -0.79 23.86 -0.84
CA MET A 478 -1.84 22.87 -1.01
C MET A 478 -1.39 21.46 -0.60
N ARG A 479 -0.16 21.05 -0.93
CA ARG A 479 0.41 19.78 -0.45
C ARG A 479 0.49 19.74 1.07
N LEU A 480 0.85 20.85 1.71
CA LEU A 480 0.86 20.97 3.16
C LEU A 480 -0.54 20.83 3.76
N VAL A 481 -1.54 21.52 3.21
CA VAL A 481 -2.96 21.38 3.60
C VAL A 481 -3.43 19.93 3.42
N MET A 482 -2.96 19.24 2.39
CA MET A 482 -3.30 17.84 2.13
C MET A 482 -2.57 16.85 3.04
N SER A 483 -1.42 17.23 3.59
CA SER A 483 -0.60 16.38 4.48
C SER A 483 -1.28 16.04 5.81
N ALA A 484 -0.84 14.95 6.42
CA ALA A 484 -1.23 14.51 7.76
C ALA A 484 -0.01 14.53 8.70
N PRO A 485 0.36 15.69 9.29
CA PRO A 485 1.61 15.79 10.05
C PRO A 485 1.53 15.04 11.38
N TYR A 486 2.39 14.03 11.57
CA TYR A 486 2.48 13.27 12.83
C TYR A 486 2.52 14.17 14.07
N LEU A 487 3.33 15.24 14.03
CA LEU A 487 3.48 16.19 15.14
C LEU A 487 2.20 16.97 15.45
N ALA A 488 1.36 17.25 14.45
CA ALA A 488 0.10 17.93 14.67
C ALA A 488 -0.85 17.09 15.56
N MET A 489 -0.86 15.77 15.36
CA MET A 489 -1.68 14.89 16.20
C MET A 489 -1.12 14.79 17.63
N LYS A 490 0.21 14.66 17.79
CA LYS A 490 0.85 14.69 19.12
C LYS A 490 0.51 15.96 19.89
N GLU A 491 0.64 17.11 19.23
CA GLU A 491 0.35 18.41 19.84
C GLU A 491 -1.14 18.59 20.15
N THR A 492 -2.03 18.06 19.33
CA THR A 492 -3.48 18.05 19.61
C THR A 492 -3.79 17.23 20.86
N ILE A 493 -3.22 16.03 20.99
CA ILE A 493 -3.40 15.19 22.20
C ILE A 493 -2.90 15.93 23.45
N ARG A 494 -1.74 16.59 23.37
CA ARG A 494 -1.19 17.40 24.48
C ARG A 494 -2.18 18.49 24.90
N ARG A 495 -2.70 19.27 23.95
CA ARG A 495 -3.69 20.34 24.23
C ARG A 495 -4.98 19.81 24.83
N VAL A 496 -5.51 18.68 24.33
CA VAL A 496 -6.70 18.03 24.91
C VAL A 496 -6.45 17.65 26.37
N LYS A 497 -5.30 17.06 26.68
CA LYS A 497 -4.93 16.69 28.05
C LYS A 497 -4.77 17.90 28.96
N GLU A 498 -4.19 19.00 28.47
CA GLU A 498 -4.03 20.23 29.25
C GLU A 498 -5.37 20.90 29.58
N MET A 499 -6.29 20.95 28.62
CA MET A 499 -7.59 21.63 28.81
C MET A 499 -8.61 20.77 29.55
N HIS A 500 -8.57 19.44 29.39
CA HIS A 500 -9.61 18.54 29.90
C HIS A 500 -9.09 17.50 30.90
N GLY A 501 -7.80 17.53 31.23
CA GLY A 501 -7.11 16.56 32.09
C GLY A 501 -6.78 15.23 31.39
N SER A 502 -7.64 14.77 30.48
CA SER A 502 -7.43 13.58 29.65
C SER A 502 -8.34 13.56 28.43
N ILE A 503 -8.10 12.64 27.49
CA ILE A 503 -9.03 12.36 26.38
C ILE A 503 -10.39 11.90 26.93
N GLU A 504 -10.40 11.05 27.96
CA GLU A 504 -11.63 10.66 28.65
C GLU A 504 -12.35 11.88 29.26
N GLY A 505 -11.59 12.80 29.86
CA GLY A 505 -12.10 14.06 30.39
C GLY A 505 -12.86 14.88 29.35
N TYR A 506 -12.30 15.01 28.14
CA TYR A 506 -12.99 15.66 27.02
C TYR A 506 -14.29 14.91 26.65
N VAL A 507 -14.24 13.58 26.52
CA VAL A 507 -15.41 12.77 26.14
C VAL A 507 -16.53 12.88 27.18
N ARG A 508 -16.20 12.91 28.47
CA ARG A 508 -17.17 13.13 29.54
C ARG A 508 -17.78 14.53 29.49
N GLN A 509 -16.95 15.57 29.37
CA GLN A 509 -17.36 16.97 29.42
C GLN A 509 -18.15 17.40 28.17
N HIS A 510 -17.70 17.01 26.98
CA HIS A 510 -18.21 17.52 25.69
C HIS A 510 -19.05 16.52 24.91
N CYS A 511 -18.85 15.22 25.12
CA CYS A 511 -19.72 14.18 24.53
C CYS A 511 -20.75 13.65 25.55
N GLY A 512 -20.66 14.03 26.83
CA GLY A 512 -21.63 13.66 27.87
C GLY A 512 -21.73 12.16 28.13
N LEU A 513 -20.68 11.38 27.87
CA LEU A 513 -20.67 9.95 28.20
C LEU A 513 -20.42 9.74 29.69
N THR A 514 -21.13 8.78 30.26
CA THR A 514 -20.91 8.33 31.65
C THR A 514 -19.69 7.42 31.74
N SER A 515 -19.17 7.20 32.96
CA SER A 515 -18.11 6.22 33.20
C SER A 515 -18.49 4.83 32.67
N ASP A 516 -19.73 4.41 32.93
CA ASP A 516 -20.21 3.08 32.55
C ASP A 516 -20.29 2.91 31.02
N GLN A 517 -20.68 3.98 30.31
CA GLN A 517 -20.67 3.97 28.85
C GLN A 517 -19.24 3.92 28.29
N ILE A 518 -18.29 4.59 28.92
CA ILE A 518 -16.88 4.55 28.53
C ILE A 518 -16.29 3.15 28.76
N GLU A 519 -16.59 2.52 29.90
CA GLU A 519 -16.18 1.13 30.15
C GLU A 519 -16.82 0.15 29.16
N ALA A 520 -18.11 0.31 28.87
CA ALA A 520 -18.78 -0.51 27.87
C ALA A 520 -18.16 -0.35 26.46
N LEU A 521 -17.73 0.87 26.11
CA LEU A 521 -17.00 1.11 24.86
C LEU A 521 -15.64 0.41 24.86
N ARG A 522 -14.89 0.48 25.97
CA ARG A 522 -13.61 -0.23 26.12
C ARG A 522 -13.81 -1.74 25.94
N ASP A 523 -14.81 -2.31 26.58
CA ASP A 523 -15.11 -3.74 26.46
C ASP A 523 -15.57 -4.16 25.06
N LEU A 524 -16.25 -3.26 24.32
CA LEU A 524 -16.63 -3.48 22.93
C LEU A 524 -15.44 -3.36 21.96
N LEU A 525 -14.52 -2.43 22.23
CA LEU A 525 -13.42 -2.05 21.35
C LEU A 525 -12.11 -2.79 21.62
N ILE A 526 -11.90 -3.39 22.79
CA ILE A 526 -10.65 -4.07 23.13
C ILE A 526 -10.83 -5.59 23.08
N VAL A 527 -10.07 -6.24 22.21
CA VAL A 527 -9.88 -7.69 22.26
C VAL A 527 -8.78 -7.98 23.28
N ARG A 528 -9.12 -8.67 24.36
CA ARG A 528 -8.19 -8.98 25.44
C ARG A 528 -7.33 -10.19 25.07
N ILE A 529 -6.02 -10.10 25.27
CA ILE A 529 -5.08 -11.21 25.12
C ILE A 529 -5.04 -11.99 26.44
N PRO A 530 -5.32 -13.32 26.43
CA PRO A 530 -5.21 -14.18 27.61
C PRO A 530 -3.82 -14.11 28.24
N PHE A 531 -3.74 -14.22 29.57
CA PHE A 531 -2.49 -14.06 30.31
C PHE A 531 -1.37 -15.02 29.83
N GLU A 532 -1.73 -16.24 29.43
CA GLU A 532 -0.79 -17.25 28.90
C GLU A 532 -0.12 -16.83 27.57
N GLU A 533 -0.78 -16.00 26.76
CA GLU A 533 -0.29 -15.55 25.44
C GLU A 533 0.52 -14.24 25.49
N ARG A 534 0.56 -13.56 26.66
CA ARG A 534 1.24 -12.25 26.81
C ARG A 534 2.76 -12.31 26.71
N GLN A 535 3.38 -13.50 26.79
CA GLN A 535 4.83 -13.65 26.69
C GLN A 535 5.36 -13.49 25.25
N LEU A 536 4.50 -13.56 24.24
CA LEU A 536 4.87 -13.43 22.81
C LEU A 536 5.01 -11.98 22.34
N PHE A 537 4.56 -10.99 23.14
CA PHE A 537 4.50 -9.58 22.75
C PHE A 537 5.51 -8.67 23.47
N ARG A 538 6.37 -9.21 24.34
CA ARG A 538 7.49 -8.42 24.85
C ARG A 538 8.56 -8.36 23.76
N PRO A 539 8.98 -7.17 23.29
CA PRO A 539 10.23 -7.07 22.55
C PRO A 539 11.31 -7.64 23.46
N LYS A 540 12.03 -8.67 23.01
CA LYS A 540 13.31 -9.00 23.63
C LYS A 540 14.22 -7.81 23.30
N PHE A 541 14.58 -7.07 24.35
CA PHE A 541 15.46 -5.89 24.28
C PHE A 541 16.80 -6.23 23.63
#